data_AF-A0A0D2ENC8-F1
#
_entry.id   AF-A0A0D2ENC8-F1
#
_cell.length_a   1.000
_cell.length_b   1.000
_cell.length_c   1.000
_cell.angle_alpha   90.00
_cell.angle_beta   90.00
_cell.angle_gamma   90.00
#
_symmetry.space_group_name_H-M   'P 1'
#
loop_
_entity.id
_entity.type
_entity.pdbx_description
1 polymer ?
#
loop_
_entity_poly.entity_id
_entity_poly.type
_entity_poly.pdbx_seq_one_letter_code
_entity_poly.pdbx_strand_id
1 'polypeptide(L)'
;MSMISAMDEVGTGTKTELGGMVKTVRVLYTARREGPGEDILFEKRLNDIAKKWKGNEQVDFKYTFFETSGKPGQEEERITGNITTRLRRIKHGDLFEALGTEDSRSNTVVYVCGLPAMTDEFVELLKTAPGMDEKRVLCEKWW
;
A
#
# COMPACT_ATOMS: atom_id res chain seq x y z
N MET A 1 -4.58 -8.68 13.94
CA MET A 1 -3.33 -8.66 13.14
C MET A 1 -3.67 -8.15 11.74
N SER A 2 -2.83 -7.33 11.10
CA SER A 2 -3.08 -6.85 9.73
C SER A 2 -2.52 -7.82 8.69
N MET A 3 -3.08 -7.82 7.48
CA MET A 3 -2.63 -8.66 6.36
C MET A 3 -1.12 -8.54 6.09
N ILE A 4 -0.59 -7.32 6.09
CA ILE A 4 0.83 -7.03 5.85
C ILE A 4 1.72 -7.73 6.89
N SER A 5 1.24 -7.85 8.13
CA SER A 5 2.00 -8.50 9.19
C SER A 5 1.90 -10.00 9.15
N ALA A 6 0.74 -10.56 8.77
CA ALA A 6 0.65 -11.98 8.47
C ALA A 6 1.61 -12.35 7.33
N MET A 7 1.72 -11.51 6.29
CA MET A 7 2.71 -11.69 5.22
C MET A 7 4.16 -11.61 5.74
N ASP A 8 4.47 -10.65 6.62
CA ASP A 8 5.79 -10.49 7.23
C ASP A 8 6.19 -11.67 8.13
N GLU A 9 5.22 -12.23 8.85
CA GLU A 9 5.39 -13.37 9.76
C GLU A 9 5.52 -14.70 9.01
N VAL A 10 4.71 -14.93 7.98
CA VAL A 10 4.80 -16.13 7.14
C VAL A 10 6.09 -16.12 6.32
N GLY A 11 6.54 -14.94 5.87
CA GLY A 11 7.84 -14.75 5.23
C GLY A 11 8.03 -15.53 3.92
N THR A 12 9.18 -15.31 3.28
CA THR A 12 9.62 -15.98 2.03
C THR A 12 9.99 -17.47 2.22
N GLY A 13 9.83 -18.01 3.43
CA GLY A 13 10.44 -19.28 3.86
C GLY A 13 9.61 -20.54 3.59
N THR A 14 8.32 -20.42 3.28
CA THR A 14 7.49 -21.59 3.02
C THR A 14 7.27 -21.77 1.52
N LYS A 15 7.61 -22.96 1.01
CA LYS A 15 6.99 -23.53 -0.20
C LYS A 15 5.49 -23.52 0.05
N THR A 16 4.79 -22.47 -0.36
CA THR A 16 3.34 -22.43 -0.29
C THR A 16 2.84 -23.40 -1.36
N GLU A 17 2.35 -24.57 -0.94
CA GLU A 17 1.83 -25.61 -1.83
C GLU A 17 0.51 -25.18 -2.52
N LEU A 18 -0.04 -24.02 -2.17
CA LEU A 18 -1.24 -23.44 -2.76
C LEU A 18 -1.04 -21.94 -3.01
N GLY A 19 -0.89 -21.57 -4.28
CA GLY A 19 -0.76 -20.18 -4.74
C GLY A 19 0.68 -19.69 -4.77
N GLY A 20 1.13 -19.21 -5.93
CA GLY A 20 2.52 -18.80 -6.15
C GLY A 20 3.03 -17.73 -5.17
N MET A 21 4.36 -17.66 -5.02
CA MET A 21 5.02 -16.68 -4.17
C MET A 21 4.73 -15.25 -4.64
N VAL A 22 4.30 -14.38 -3.72
CA VAL A 22 4.08 -12.95 -3.98
C VAL A 22 5.42 -12.31 -4.35
N LYS A 23 5.55 -11.83 -5.58
CA LYS A 23 6.80 -11.21 -6.07
C LYS A 23 6.89 -9.71 -5.82
N THR A 24 5.75 -9.05 -5.65
CA THR A 24 5.68 -7.60 -5.57
C THR A 24 4.63 -7.20 -4.54
N VAL A 25 5.02 -6.29 -3.65
CA VAL A 25 4.14 -5.74 -2.61
C VAL A 25 4.23 -4.22 -2.67
N ARG A 26 3.07 -3.57 -2.75
CA ARG A 26 2.91 -2.12 -2.70
C ARG A 26 1.98 -1.77 -1.55
N VAL A 27 2.49 -1.04 -0.57
CA VAL A 27 1.72 -0.58 0.58
C VAL A 27 1.55 0.92 0.49
N LEU A 28 0.32 1.39 0.37
CA LEU A 28 -0.03 2.80 0.43
C LEU A 28 -0.77 3.03 1.74
N TYR A 29 -0.23 3.91 2.58
CA TYR A 29 -0.83 4.26 3.87
C TYR A 29 -0.98 5.77 3.98
N THR A 30 -2.14 6.24 4.42
CA THR A 30 -2.44 7.66 4.55
C THR A 30 -2.89 7.98 5.96
N ALA A 31 -2.36 9.07 6.50
CA ALA A 31 -2.76 9.58 7.81
C ALA A 31 -2.63 11.10 7.86
N ARG A 32 -3.29 11.70 8.85
CA ARG A 32 -3.09 13.11 9.21
C ARG A 32 -2.30 13.15 10.52
N ARG A 33 -1.35 14.07 10.60
CA ARG A 33 -0.66 14.42 11.84
C ARG A 33 -1.17 15.76 12.35
N GLU A 34 -1.74 15.80 13.54
CA GLU A 34 -2.25 17.01 14.20
C GLU A 34 -1.12 17.85 14.81
N GLY A 35 0.06 17.26 15.12
CA GLY A 35 1.18 18.02 15.67
C GLY A 35 2.57 17.38 15.51
N PRO A 36 3.65 18.17 15.74
CA PRO A 36 5.01 17.65 15.74
C PRO A 36 5.19 16.57 16.82
N GLY A 37 5.61 15.37 16.41
CA GLY A 37 5.88 14.26 17.33
C GLY A 37 4.66 13.41 17.74
N GLU A 38 3.48 13.64 17.16
CA GLU A 38 2.35 12.72 17.31
C GLU A 38 2.69 11.38 16.67
N ASP A 39 2.42 10.26 17.35
CA ASP A 39 2.60 8.93 16.78
C ASP A 39 1.46 8.59 15.83
N ILE A 40 1.80 8.25 14.59
CA ILE A 40 0.81 7.74 13.65
C ILE A 40 0.66 6.24 13.85
N LEU A 41 -0.60 5.80 13.98
CA LEU A 41 -0.92 4.38 14.14
C LEU A 41 -0.25 3.55 13.02
N PHE A 42 0.40 2.45 13.41
CA PHE A 42 1.14 1.54 12.52
C PHE A 42 2.35 2.12 11.77
N GLU A 43 2.66 3.43 11.84
CA GLU A 43 3.77 4.03 11.09
C GLU A 43 5.10 3.34 11.40
N LYS A 44 5.44 3.20 12.70
CA LYS A 44 6.65 2.50 13.12
C LYS A 44 6.71 1.08 12.57
N ARG A 45 5.61 0.33 12.67
CA ARG A 45 5.53 -1.07 12.24
C ARG A 45 5.73 -1.20 10.72
N LEU A 46 5.06 -0.37 9.92
CA LEU A 46 5.19 -0.40 8.47
C LEU A 46 6.60 0.00 8.03
N ASN A 47 7.22 0.97 8.70
CA ASN A 47 8.63 1.31 8.49
C ASN A 47 9.57 0.15 8.83
N ASP A 48 9.35 -0.55 9.94
CA ASP A 48 10.17 -1.69 10.37
C ASP A 48 10.05 -2.85 9.36
N ILE A 49 8.83 -3.14 8.87
CA ILE A 49 8.60 -4.13 7.80
C ILE A 49 9.31 -3.67 6.51
N ALA A 50 9.09 -2.44 6.06
CA ALA A 50 9.73 -1.95 4.84
C ALA A 50 11.27 -2.06 4.89
N LYS A 51 11.88 -1.73 6.03
CA LYS A 51 13.32 -1.90 6.26
C LYS A 51 13.75 -3.38 6.23
N LYS A 52 12.99 -4.28 6.85
CA LYS A 52 13.27 -5.73 6.86
C LYS A 52 13.25 -6.33 5.45
N TRP A 53 12.33 -5.88 4.60
CA TRP A 53 12.18 -6.37 3.22
C TRP A 53 13.05 -5.64 2.20
N LYS A 54 13.79 -4.60 2.62
CA LYS A 54 14.67 -3.85 1.74
C LYS A 54 15.77 -4.76 1.19
N GLY A 55 15.84 -4.88 -0.13
CA GLY A 55 16.85 -5.70 -0.81
C GLY A 55 16.59 -7.20 -0.77
N ASN A 56 15.37 -7.63 -0.46
CA ASN A 56 14.96 -9.03 -0.58
C ASN A 56 15.00 -9.47 -2.05
N GLU A 57 15.63 -10.62 -2.34
CA GLU A 57 15.82 -11.12 -3.71
C GLU A 57 14.54 -11.65 -4.36
N GLN A 58 13.56 -12.06 -3.55
CA GLN A 58 12.35 -12.73 -4.02
C GLN A 58 11.14 -11.78 -4.10
N VAL A 59 11.12 -10.74 -3.26
CA VAL A 59 9.97 -9.85 -3.12
C VAL A 59 10.39 -8.39 -3.24
N ASP A 60 9.89 -7.72 -4.26
CA ASP A 60 9.96 -6.28 -4.42
C ASP A 60 8.90 -5.60 -3.54
N PHE A 61 9.33 -5.13 -2.37
CA PHE A 61 8.47 -4.43 -1.40
C PHE A 61 8.69 -2.91 -1.46
N LYS A 62 7.62 -2.14 -1.69
CA LYS A 62 7.61 -0.67 -1.61
C LYS A 62 6.53 -0.20 -0.64
N TYR A 63 6.90 0.70 0.26
CA TYR A 63 5.99 1.40 1.16
C TYR A 63 5.90 2.88 0.79
N THR A 64 4.70 3.40 0.64
CA THR A 64 4.44 4.82 0.42
C THR A 64 3.50 5.36 1.50
N PHE A 65 4.03 6.29 2.28
CA PHE A 65 3.30 7.00 3.32
C PHE A 65 2.83 8.36 2.81
N PHE A 66 1.56 8.65 3.01
CA PHE A 66 0.91 9.92 2.63
C PHE A 66 0.53 10.67 3.90
N GLU A 67 1.23 11.77 4.16
CA GLU A 67 0.95 12.65 5.30
C GLU A 67 0.11 13.84 4.85
N THR A 68 -1.10 13.93 5.37
CA THR A 68 -2.13 14.88 4.88
C THR A 68 -2.25 16.17 5.70
N SER A 69 -1.33 16.39 6.65
CA SER A 69 -1.27 17.57 7.52
C SER A 69 -0.57 18.78 6.88
N GLY A 70 0.10 18.59 5.74
CA GLY A 70 0.80 19.64 5.02
C GLY A 70 -0.10 20.77 4.54
N LYS A 71 0.47 21.97 4.37
CA LYS A 71 -0.25 23.11 3.79
C LYS A 71 -0.54 22.86 2.30
N PRO A 72 -1.71 23.28 1.78
CA PRO A 72 -1.98 23.21 0.34
C PRO A 72 -0.85 23.87 -0.47
N GLY A 73 -0.31 23.15 -1.45
CA GLY A 73 0.78 23.64 -2.31
C GLY A 73 2.20 23.27 -1.87
N GLN A 74 2.39 22.60 -0.73
CA GLN A 74 3.67 22.00 -0.32
C GLN A 74 3.65 20.49 -0.57
N GLU A 75 3.68 20.09 -1.84
CA GLU A 75 3.88 18.69 -2.21
C GLU A 75 5.38 18.35 -2.12
N GLU A 76 5.84 17.96 -0.93
CA GLU A 76 7.19 17.39 -0.76
C GLU A 76 7.15 15.87 -0.91
N GLU A 77 8.17 15.32 -1.58
CA GLU A 77 8.44 13.89 -1.64
C GLU A 77 9.80 13.60 -1.01
N ARG A 78 9.85 12.61 -0.10
CA ARG A 78 11.07 12.13 0.52
C ARG A 78 11.19 10.65 0.27
N ILE A 79 12.30 10.22 -0.35
CA ILE A 79 12.57 8.81 -0.64
C ILE A 79 13.72 8.35 0.25
N THR A 80 13.55 7.21 0.92
CA THR A 80 14.59 6.58 1.74
C THR A 80 14.54 5.07 1.51
N GLY A 81 15.36 4.59 0.56
CA GLY A 81 15.34 3.19 0.14
C GLY A 81 14.03 2.83 -0.54
N ASN A 82 13.31 1.84 -0.01
CA ASN A 82 12.01 1.39 -0.50
C ASN A 82 10.81 2.06 0.21
N ILE A 83 11.07 3.15 0.94
CA ILE A 83 10.07 3.95 1.64
C ILE A 83 9.97 5.31 0.95
N THR A 84 8.77 5.73 0.62
CA THR A 84 8.47 7.05 0.05
C THR A 84 7.47 7.76 0.95
N THR A 85 7.76 9.00 1.36
CA THR A 85 6.83 9.85 2.09
C THR A 85 6.38 10.99 1.17
N ARG A 86 5.07 11.20 1.04
CA ARG A 86 4.43 12.25 0.22
C ARG A 86 3.56 13.14 1.11
N LEU A 87 3.80 14.45 1.11
CA LEU A 87 3.01 15.41 1.91
C LEU A 87 1.72 15.84 1.18
N ARG A 88 0.85 14.87 0.88
CA ARG A 88 -0.45 15.09 0.21
C ARG A 88 -1.37 13.89 0.38
N ARG A 89 -2.64 14.03 -0.01
CA ARG A 89 -3.57 12.89 -0.14
C ARG A 89 -3.17 11.97 -1.31
N ILE A 90 -3.61 10.71 -1.21
CA ILE A 90 -3.56 9.74 -2.31
C ILE A 90 -4.44 10.26 -3.45
N LYS A 91 -3.90 10.25 -4.67
CA LYS A 91 -4.57 10.57 -5.93
C LYS A 91 -4.71 9.26 -6.74
N HIS A 92 -5.60 9.23 -7.72
CA HIS A 92 -5.79 8.05 -8.59
C HIS A 92 -4.49 7.58 -9.27
N GLY A 93 -3.62 8.52 -9.66
CA GLY A 93 -2.32 8.20 -10.24
C GLY A 93 -1.43 7.35 -9.33
N ASP A 94 -1.51 7.52 -8.01
CA ASP A 94 -0.75 6.70 -7.05
C ASP A 94 -1.24 5.25 -7.03
N LEU A 95 -2.56 5.06 -7.19
CA LEU A 95 -3.18 3.74 -7.24
C LEU A 95 -2.77 3.00 -8.51
N PHE A 96 -2.75 3.69 -9.65
CA PHE A 96 -2.28 3.11 -10.91
C PHE A 96 -0.77 2.85 -10.91
N GLU A 97 0.03 3.74 -10.30
CA GLU A 97 1.46 3.51 -10.07
C GLU A 97 1.67 2.22 -9.24
N ALA A 98 0.85 2.01 -8.21
CA ALA A 98 0.92 0.82 -7.37
C ALA A 98 0.44 -0.46 -8.06
N LEU A 99 -0.58 -0.38 -8.92
CA LEU A 99 -1.06 -1.52 -9.71
C LEU A 99 -0.03 -2.03 -10.73
N GLY A 100 0.83 -1.15 -11.24
CA GLY A 100 1.78 -1.47 -12.28
C GLY A 100 1.16 -1.56 -13.67
N THR A 101 1.84 -2.27 -14.57
CA THR A 101 1.44 -2.41 -15.98
C THR A 101 0.18 -3.26 -16.13
N GLU A 102 -0.56 -3.07 -17.22
CA GLU A 102 -1.81 -3.80 -17.47
C GLU A 102 -1.60 -5.32 -17.49
N ASP A 103 -0.53 -5.80 -18.09
CA ASP A 103 -0.21 -7.23 -18.20
C ASP A 103 -0.05 -7.93 -16.84
N SER A 104 0.46 -7.22 -15.81
CA SER A 104 0.65 -7.81 -14.49
C SER A 104 -0.61 -7.83 -13.63
N ARG A 105 -1.61 -6.98 -13.94
CA ARG A 105 -2.81 -6.78 -13.11
C ARG A 105 -3.68 -8.03 -12.96
N SER A 106 -3.68 -8.91 -13.95
CA SER A 106 -4.39 -10.20 -13.89
C SER A 106 -3.93 -11.10 -12.73
N ASN A 107 -2.70 -10.90 -12.25
CA ASN A 107 -2.10 -11.61 -11.12
C ASN A 107 -2.02 -10.75 -9.84
N THR A 108 -2.64 -9.58 -9.83
CA THR A 108 -2.64 -8.65 -8.69
C THR A 108 -3.90 -8.83 -7.85
N VAL A 109 -3.74 -8.74 -6.52
CA VAL A 109 -4.85 -8.61 -5.58
C VAL A 109 -4.70 -7.28 -4.86
N VAL A 110 -5.78 -6.52 -4.77
CA VAL A 110 -5.81 -5.22 -4.09
C VAL A 110 -6.73 -5.30 -2.89
N TYR A 111 -6.28 -4.73 -1.77
CA TYR A 111 -7.07 -4.59 -0.56
C TYR A 111 -7.17 -3.12 -0.18
N VAL A 112 -8.40 -2.62 -0.04
CA VAL A 112 -8.67 -1.22 0.33
C VAL A 112 -9.39 -1.16 1.67
N CYS A 113 -8.88 -0.36 2.60
CA CYS A 113 -9.47 -0.16 3.92
C CYS A 113 -9.31 1.29 4.37
N GLY A 114 -10.37 1.88 4.91
CA GLY A 114 -10.37 3.24 5.45
C GLY A 114 -11.76 3.87 5.45
N LEU A 115 -11.79 5.21 5.37
CA LEU A 115 -13.03 6.01 5.35
C LEU A 115 -13.97 5.53 4.23
N PRO A 116 -15.30 5.44 4.46
CA PRO A 116 -16.24 4.92 3.46
C PRO A 116 -16.15 5.60 2.09
N ALA A 117 -16.18 6.94 2.05
CA ALA A 117 -16.15 7.68 0.79
C ALA A 117 -14.88 7.43 -0.04
N MET A 118 -13.71 7.41 0.62
CA MET A 118 -12.43 7.11 -0.03
C MET A 118 -12.37 5.65 -0.50
N THR A 119 -12.83 4.72 0.35
CA THR A 119 -12.84 3.29 0.03
C THR A 119 -13.73 3.00 -1.17
N ASP A 120 -14.91 3.60 -1.22
CA ASP A 120 -15.86 3.44 -2.33
C ASP A 120 -15.29 3.97 -3.65
N GLU A 121 -14.76 5.19 -3.63
CA GLU A 121 -14.10 5.81 -4.78
C GLU A 121 -12.94 4.94 -5.31
N PHE A 122 -12.07 4.46 -4.41
CA PHE A 122 -10.90 3.68 -4.82
C PHE A 122 -11.28 2.29 -5.31
N VAL A 123 -12.25 1.62 -4.68
CA VAL A 123 -12.72 0.30 -5.10
C VAL A 123 -13.39 0.38 -6.47
N GLU A 124 -14.23 1.38 -6.72
CA GLU A 124 -14.88 1.58 -8.02
C GLU A 124 -13.84 1.80 -9.13
N LEU A 125 -12.87 2.67 -8.89
CA LEU A 125 -11.77 2.92 -9.82
C LEU A 125 -10.94 1.66 -10.10
N LEU A 126 -10.57 0.90 -9.06
CA LEU A 126 -9.70 -0.27 -9.18
C LEU A 126 -10.40 -1.45 -9.86
N LYS A 127 -11.72 -1.62 -9.65
CA LYS A 127 -12.51 -2.67 -10.31
C LYS A 127 -12.66 -2.42 -11.81
N THR A 128 -12.66 -1.15 -12.22
CA THR A 128 -12.82 -0.74 -13.62
C THR A 128 -11.49 -0.51 -14.33
N ALA A 129 -10.36 -0.68 -13.63
CA ALA A 129 -9.03 -0.55 -14.20
C ALA A 129 -8.77 -1.63 -15.28
N PRO A 130 -8.27 -1.29 -16.47
CA PRO A 130 -7.91 -2.26 -17.49
C PRO A 130 -6.97 -3.34 -16.95
N GLY A 131 -7.22 -4.60 -17.29
CA GLY A 131 -6.44 -5.77 -16.85
C GLY A 131 -6.73 -6.26 -15.42
N MET A 132 -7.56 -5.56 -14.63
CA MET A 132 -7.97 -6.02 -13.30
C MET A 132 -9.22 -6.92 -13.37
N ASP A 133 -9.23 -7.95 -12.54
CA ASP A 133 -10.45 -8.72 -12.23
C ASP A 133 -11.09 -8.12 -10.96
N GLU A 134 -12.37 -7.73 -11.07
CA GLU A 134 -13.11 -7.14 -9.96
C GLU A 134 -13.15 -8.03 -8.70
N LYS A 135 -13.07 -9.36 -8.86
CA LYS A 135 -13.06 -10.33 -7.74
C LYS A 135 -11.76 -10.28 -6.93
N ARG A 136 -10.72 -9.64 -7.48
CA ARG A 136 -9.41 -9.45 -6.84
C ARG A 136 -9.29 -8.09 -6.18
N VAL A 137 -10.33 -7.25 -6.23
CA VAL A 137 -10.42 -5.99 -5.48
C VAL A 137 -11.26 -6.24 -4.23
N LEU A 138 -10.56 -6.43 -3.12
CA LEU A 138 -11.13 -6.67 -1.81
C LEU A 138 -11.20 -5.35 -1.02
N CYS A 139 -12.20 -5.23 -0.16
CA CYS A 139 -12.30 -4.08 0.72
C CYS A 139 -12.87 -4.43 2.08
N GLU A 140 -12.52 -3.61 3.06
CA GLU A 140 -13.12 -3.60 4.38
C GLU A 140 -13.40 -2.15 4.76
N LYS A 141 -14.69 -1.80 4.81
CA LYS A 141 -15.12 -0.47 5.23
C LYS A 141 -15.10 -0.42 6.75
N TRP A 142 -14.39 0.55 7.31
CA TRP A 142 -14.44 0.84 8.73
C TRP A 142 -15.24 2.13 8.92
N TRP A 143 -16.10 2.13 9.95
CA TRP A 143 -17.03 3.18 10.40
C TRP A 143 -18.08 3.67 9.38
#